data_AF-A0A2V3IUQ5-F1
#
_entry.id   AF-A0A2V3IUQ5-F1
#
_cell.length_a   1.000
_cell.length_b   1.000
_cell.length_c   1.000
_cell.angle_alpha   90.00
_cell.angle_beta   90.00
_cell.angle_gamma   90.00
#
_symmetry.space_group_name_H-M   'P 1'
#
loop_
_entity.id
_entity.type
_entity.pdbx_description
1 polymer ?
#
loop_
_entity_poly.entity_id
_entity_poly.type
_entity_poly.pdbx_seq_one_letter_code
_entity_poly.pdbx_strand_id
1 'polypeptide(L)'
;MKSMREESLSPSSRVPGCTSVTHLIVKLNQDNCIEIEGYSDARISRGLLALFVIGLHRCSTEDALKVDASELLAATALPETIGSSRITGLASILRELQKRVRALESSKTTLLGCNDQDLAGRWSDRQGEDVAVLLSGGVDSSVAMRLIMESGARPHPFYIKIWLDDEMAHMGECPWEEDIEYASAVCRQAGVKLQDVPFQRAYWDEVVSYTVEEARRGRTPNPDIMCNSRIKFGAFYNRIGKHFDRIVTGHYAQAIRDLNGRVELRTSPDVMKDQTYFLAHLKQEQLKTVCFPVGRYTKEKVRQFAQHYDLPNQNRRDSQGICFLGKLKFDEFLGHHLGYRKGSLVEFETGKELGYHNGFWFFTLGQRRGVGLSGGPWYVVAKDVSQNVVYVSKDYNGVSKERNRFEFDKALWISGRWPPGLQASGDNLKLRVKTRHGPSFHNAIVTRLDDERGLVELEERDKGLAAGQFSAFYDYEGRCLGSGTISCDISILDLPREIQRLTSDSVRLQAHVC
;
A
#
# COMPACT_ATOMS: atom_id res chain seq x y z
N MET A 1 39.88 -0.44 8.19
CA MET A 1 38.67 -0.21 7.36
C MET A 1 38.08 -1.55 6.97
N LYS A 2 36.78 -1.78 7.22
CA LYS A 2 36.11 -2.99 6.74
C LYS A 2 35.74 -2.80 5.27
N SER A 3 36.17 -3.71 4.41
CA SER A 3 35.59 -3.82 3.06
C SER A 3 34.11 -4.17 3.23
N MET A 4 33.24 -3.54 2.44
CA MET A 4 31.85 -3.98 2.32
C MET A 4 31.85 -5.45 1.91
N ARG A 5 31.15 -6.30 2.65
CA ARG A 5 31.05 -7.75 2.35
C ARG A 5 30.02 -7.95 1.24
N GLU A 6 30.20 -8.93 0.36
CA GLU A 6 29.22 -9.19 -0.72
C GLU A 6 27.80 -9.44 -0.17
N GLU A 7 27.69 -9.97 1.05
CA GLU A 7 26.44 -10.23 1.77
C GLU A 7 25.65 -8.95 2.16
N SER A 8 26.29 -7.76 2.17
CA SER A 8 25.62 -6.48 2.44
C SER A 8 25.23 -5.70 1.18
N LEU A 9 25.39 -6.31 -0.01
CA LEU A 9 24.87 -5.78 -1.28
C LEU A 9 23.36 -6.01 -1.36
N SER A 10 22.59 -4.92 -1.35
CA SER A 10 21.14 -4.95 -1.52
C SER A 10 20.70 -3.94 -2.59
N PRO A 11 19.50 -4.08 -3.16
CA PRO A 11 18.95 -3.05 -4.05
C PRO A 11 18.86 -1.68 -3.37
N SER A 12 18.69 -1.62 -2.05
CA SER A 12 18.63 -0.38 -1.28
C SER A 12 19.99 0.30 -1.07
N SER A 13 21.12 -0.43 -1.18
CA SER A 13 22.46 0.17 -1.11
C SER A 13 22.98 0.65 -2.46
N ARG A 14 22.27 0.44 -3.57
CA ARG A 14 22.70 0.82 -4.92
C ARG A 14 22.65 2.34 -5.14
N VAL A 15 23.70 2.88 -5.75
CA VAL A 15 23.80 4.29 -6.15
C VAL A 15 23.18 4.47 -7.55
N PRO A 16 22.11 5.27 -7.71
CA PRO A 16 21.51 5.55 -9.01
C PRO A 16 22.39 6.48 -9.84
N GLY A 17 22.36 6.36 -11.18
CA GLY A 17 23.09 7.25 -12.09
C GLY A 17 24.56 6.88 -12.36
N CYS A 18 25.08 5.84 -11.71
CA CYS A 18 26.39 5.27 -12.04
C CYS A 18 26.27 4.27 -13.19
N THR A 19 27.15 4.36 -14.20
CA THR A 19 27.29 3.33 -15.24
C THR A 19 27.78 2.00 -14.66
N SER A 20 28.61 2.06 -13.62
CA SER A 20 29.11 0.91 -12.85
C SER A 20 28.09 0.49 -11.78
N VAL A 21 28.08 -0.80 -11.41
CA VAL A 21 27.35 -1.25 -10.22
C VAL A 21 28.09 -0.74 -9.00
N THR A 22 27.55 0.34 -8.42
CA THR A 22 28.12 1.00 -7.24
C THR A 22 27.13 0.94 -6.09
N HIS A 23 27.62 0.57 -4.92
CA HIS A 23 26.87 0.49 -3.68
C HIS A 23 27.52 1.36 -2.62
N LEU A 24 26.69 1.96 -1.78
CA LEU A 24 27.07 2.85 -0.71
C LEU A 24 26.20 2.55 0.51
N ILE A 25 26.79 2.54 1.69
CA ILE A 25 26.11 2.47 2.98
C ILE A 25 26.68 3.60 3.83
N VAL A 26 25.79 4.38 4.44
CA VAL A 26 26.15 5.50 5.31
C VAL A 26 25.45 5.27 6.64
N LYS A 27 26.19 5.37 7.74
CA LYS A 27 25.71 5.22 9.13
C LYS A 27 26.30 6.31 10.00
N LEU A 28 25.78 6.47 11.22
CA LEU A 28 26.41 7.25 12.27
C LEU A 28 27.06 6.30 13.28
N ASN A 29 28.27 6.64 13.72
CA ASN A 29 28.90 5.96 14.86
C ASN A 29 28.37 6.52 16.20
N GLN A 30 28.89 5.97 17.31
CA GLN A 30 28.52 6.39 18.67
C GLN A 30 28.84 7.88 18.95
N ASP A 31 29.83 8.44 18.26
CA ASP A 31 30.24 9.85 18.37
C ASP A 31 29.50 10.78 17.40
N ASN A 32 28.42 10.31 16.77
CA ASN A 32 27.63 11.06 15.78
C ASN A 32 28.39 11.47 14.51
N CYS A 33 29.51 10.83 14.22
CA CYS A 33 30.27 11.00 13.00
C CYS A 33 29.87 9.98 11.94
N ILE A 34 30.05 10.34 10.67
CA ILE A 34 29.64 9.49 9.54
C ILE A 34 30.58 8.29 9.37
N GLU A 35 30.01 7.09 9.25
CA GLU A 35 30.68 5.90 8.76
C GLU A 35 30.19 5.55 7.34
N ILE A 36 31.14 5.30 6.43
CA ILE A 36 30.86 5.06 5.02
C ILE A 36 31.45 3.71 4.67
N GLU A 37 30.63 2.83 4.11
CA GLU A 37 31.07 1.62 3.43
C GLU A 37 30.64 1.72 1.96
N GLY A 38 31.52 1.28 1.06
CA GLY A 38 31.27 1.41 -0.36
C GLY A 38 31.87 0.27 -1.17
N TYR A 39 31.20 -0.08 -2.26
CA TYR A 39 31.67 -1.07 -3.23
C TYR A 39 31.39 -0.58 -4.65
N SER A 40 32.29 -0.91 -5.59
CA SER A 40 31.97 -0.80 -7.01
C SER A 40 32.66 -1.91 -7.80
N ASP A 41 31.97 -2.43 -8.82
CA ASP A 41 32.55 -3.38 -9.77
C ASP A 41 33.67 -2.76 -10.65
N ALA A 42 33.58 -1.47 -10.97
CA ALA A 42 34.57 -0.75 -11.79
C ALA A 42 35.78 -0.23 -11.00
N ARG A 43 37.00 -0.42 -11.52
CA ARG A 43 38.27 -0.04 -10.86
C ARG A 43 38.39 1.46 -10.57
N ILE A 44 37.99 2.32 -11.52
CA ILE A 44 38.06 3.78 -11.35
C ILE A 44 37.00 4.24 -10.34
N SER A 45 35.77 3.74 -10.45
CA SER A 45 34.70 4.04 -9.48
C SER A 45 35.07 3.62 -8.06
N ARG A 46 35.79 2.50 -7.87
CA ARG A 46 36.36 2.12 -6.57
C ARG A 46 37.36 3.15 -6.04
N GLY A 47 38.25 3.66 -6.89
CA GLY A 47 39.20 4.72 -6.53
C GLY A 47 38.51 6.02 -6.11
N LEU A 48 37.51 6.45 -6.87
CA LEU A 48 36.72 7.66 -6.56
C LEU A 48 35.91 7.48 -5.27
N LEU A 49 35.32 6.30 -5.06
CA LEU A 49 34.63 5.97 -3.82
C LEU A 49 35.56 5.97 -2.62
N ALA A 50 36.81 5.52 -2.79
CA ALA A 50 37.82 5.57 -1.75
C ALA A 50 38.16 7.01 -1.32
N LEU A 51 38.11 8.00 -2.23
CA LEU A 51 38.31 9.41 -1.87
C LEU A 51 37.24 9.89 -0.89
N PHE A 52 35.97 9.54 -1.12
CA PHE A 52 34.89 9.91 -0.19
C PHE A 52 34.93 9.12 1.10
N VAL A 53 35.24 7.82 1.04
CA VAL A 53 35.38 7.00 2.25
C VAL A 53 36.56 7.51 3.07
N ILE A 54 37.70 7.88 2.48
CA ILE A 54 38.85 8.38 3.25
C ILE A 54 38.59 9.81 3.75
N GLY A 55 38.05 10.67 2.90
CA GLY A 55 37.90 12.10 3.17
C GLY A 55 36.73 12.47 4.08
N LEU A 56 35.66 11.67 4.10
CA LEU A 56 34.44 11.97 4.85
C LEU A 56 34.14 10.97 5.98
N HIS A 57 34.93 9.91 6.10
CA HIS A 57 34.78 9.00 7.23
C HIS A 57 35.18 9.71 8.52
N ARG A 58 34.30 9.60 9.51
CA ARG A 58 34.35 10.27 10.81
C ARG A 58 34.19 11.80 10.78
N CYS A 59 33.78 12.39 9.65
CA CYS A 59 33.36 13.78 9.62
C CYS A 59 31.98 13.97 10.26
N SER A 60 31.69 15.22 10.66
CA SER A 60 30.36 15.60 11.09
C SER A 60 29.37 15.55 9.91
N THR A 61 28.08 15.44 10.21
CA THR A 61 27.03 15.46 9.18
C THR A 61 27.00 16.78 8.43
N GLU A 62 27.23 17.89 9.13
CA GLU A 62 27.30 19.24 8.55
C GLU A 62 28.46 19.35 7.54
N ASP A 63 29.65 18.85 7.89
CA ASP A 63 30.82 18.92 7.02
C ASP A 63 30.63 18.08 5.75
N ALA A 64 30.05 16.89 5.86
CA ALA A 64 29.77 16.05 4.70
C ALA A 64 28.73 16.64 3.75
N LEU A 65 27.79 17.46 4.26
CA LEU A 65 26.78 18.15 3.45
C LEU A 65 27.32 19.40 2.75
N LYS A 66 28.43 19.98 3.22
CA LYS A 66 29.09 21.14 2.61
C LYS A 66 29.96 20.79 1.41
N VAL A 67 30.32 19.51 1.23
CA VAL A 67 31.19 19.08 0.13
C VAL A 67 30.49 19.27 -1.21
N ASP A 68 31.13 19.98 -2.14
CA ASP A 68 30.68 20.13 -3.51
C ASP A 68 31.55 19.29 -4.47
N ALA A 69 30.90 18.51 -5.33
CA ALA A 69 31.60 17.72 -6.35
C ALA A 69 32.34 18.59 -7.36
N SER A 70 31.79 19.77 -7.70
CA SER A 70 32.40 20.70 -8.65
C SER A 70 33.69 21.33 -8.11
N GLU A 71 33.72 21.69 -6.82
CA GLU A 71 34.92 22.18 -6.15
C GLU A 71 35.99 21.08 -6.06
N LEU A 72 35.60 19.85 -5.73
CA LEU A 72 36.51 18.71 -5.69
C LEU A 72 37.10 18.40 -7.07
N LEU A 73 36.30 18.52 -8.14
CA LEU A 73 36.76 18.34 -9.52
C LEU A 73 37.71 19.46 -9.97
N ALA A 74 37.43 20.71 -9.59
CA ALA A 74 38.29 21.85 -9.88
C ALA A 74 39.65 21.76 -9.16
N ALA A 75 39.67 21.24 -7.93
CA ALA A 75 40.88 21.13 -7.11
C ALA A 75 41.81 19.98 -7.52
N THR A 76 41.36 19.02 -8.34
CA THR A 76 42.06 17.74 -8.57
C THR A 76 42.51 17.51 -10.02
N ALA A 77 42.17 18.41 -10.95
CA ALA A 77 42.37 18.23 -12.40
C ALA A 77 41.83 16.90 -12.96
N LEU A 78 40.98 16.20 -12.20
CA LEU A 78 40.33 14.94 -12.59
C LEU A 78 39.59 15.07 -13.94
N PRO A 79 38.86 16.17 -14.24
CA PRO A 79 38.15 16.31 -15.51
C PRO A 79 39.02 16.21 -16.77
N GLU A 80 40.31 16.53 -16.67
CA GLU A 80 41.24 16.46 -17.80
C GLU A 80 41.72 15.03 -18.05
N THR A 81 41.59 14.14 -17.06
CA THR A 81 42.14 12.77 -17.09
C THR A 81 41.05 11.70 -17.23
N ILE A 82 39.82 11.97 -16.77
CA ILE A 82 38.70 11.01 -16.83
C ILE A 82 37.53 11.53 -17.67
N GLY A 83 37.02 10.69 -18.57
CA GLY A 83 35.90 11.03 -19.45
C GLY A 83 34.60 11.43 -18.72
N SER A 84 33.78 12.24 -19.39
CA SER A 84 32.58 12.91 -18.84
C SER A 84 31.59 11.98 -18.12
N SER A 85 31.35 10.77 -18.62
CA SER A 85 30.47 9.78 -17.98
C SER A 85 30.95 9.37 -16.57
N ARG A 86 32.27 9.36 -16.34
CA ARG A 86 32.87 9.00 -15.05
C ARG A 86 32.80 10.15 -14.04
N ILE A 87 32.87 11.39 -14.53
CA ILE A 87 32.64 12.61 -13.74
C ILE A 87 31.20 12.62 -13.20
N THR A 88 30.23 12.25 -14.03
CA THR A 88 28.81 12.09 -13.60
C THR A 88 28.66 11.04 -12.50
N GLY A 89 29.45 9.96 -12.57
CA GLY A 89 29.50 8.94 -11.52
C GLY A 89 29.94 9.47 -10.16
N LEU A 90 30.95 10.33 -10.12
CA LEU A 90 31.42 10.99 -8.89
C LEU A 90 30.32 11.83 -8.24
N ALA A 91 29.66 12.67 -9.04
CA ALA A 91 28.56 13.51 -8.58
C ALA A 91 27.36 12.67 -8.10
N SER A 92 27.11 11.53 -8.75
CA SER A 92 26.04 10.60 -8.35
C SER A 92 26.32 9.94 -7.00
N ILE A 93 27.57 9.51 -6.76
CA ILE A 93 28.01 8.96 -5.47
C ILE A 93 27.87 10.00 -4.35
N LEU A 94 28.36 11.23 -4.57
CA LEU A 94 28.28 12.28 -3.55
C LEU A 94 26.82 12.67 -3.26
N ARG A 95 25.98 12.80 -4.28
CA ARG A 95 24.56 13.14 -4.11
C ARG A 95 23.82 12.07 -3.30
N GLU A 96 24.07 10.80 -3.59
CA GLU A 96 23.47 9.69 -2.86
C GLU A 96 24.00 9.61 -1.41
N LEU A 97 25.29 9.89 -1.20
CA LEU A 97 25.88 10.03 0.14
C LEU A 97 25.16 11.12 0.93
N GLN A 98 25.07 12.33 0.39
CA GLN A 98 24.44 13.47 1.05
C GLN A 98 22.94 13.25 1.29
N LYS A 99 22.23 12.59 0.36
CA LYS A 99 20.84 12.19 0.57
C LYS A 99 20.69 11.28 1.79
N ARG A 100 21.59 10.31 1.97
CA ARG A 100 21.59 9.41 3.13
C ARG A 100 22.00 10.11 4.41
N VAL A 101 22.96 11.03 4.36
CA VAL A 101 23.33 11.89 5.50
C VAL A 101 22.15 12.76 5.95
N ARG A 102 21.41 13.40 5.02
CA ARG A 102 20.19 14.17 5.34
C ARG A 102 19.11 13.29 5.98
N ALA A 103 18.94 12.05 5.51
CA ALA A 103 18.01 11.10 6.12
C ALA A 103 18.43 10.74 7.56
N LEU A 104 19.73 10.55 7.81
CA LEU A 104 20.27 10.31 9.15
C LEU A 104 20.13 11.53 10.06
N GLU A 105 20.35 12.76 9.56
CA GLU A 105 20.10 13.99 10.32
C GLU A 105 18.62 14.16 10.67
N SER A 106 17.71 13.95 9.71
CA SER A 106 16.27 14.01 9.99
C SER A 106 15.85 12.97 11.05
N SER A 107 16.48 11.80 11.04
CA SER A 107 16.28 10.76 12.07
C SER A 107 16.90 11.15 13.41
N LYS A 108 18.03 11.86 13.41
CA LYS A 108 18.75 12.36 14.59
C LYS A 108 18.02 13.53 15.25
N THR A 109 17.48 14.48 14.50
CA THR A 109 16.58 15.53 15.02
C THR A 109 15.31 14.92 15.62
N THR A 110 14.86 13.78 15.09
CA THR A 110 13.74 13.00 15.63
C THR A 110 14.11 12.14 16.86
N LEU A 111 15.40 11.88 17.11
CA LEU A 111 15.91 11.07 18.24
C LEU A 111 16.45 11.94 19.40
N LEU A 112 17.15 13.05 19.10
CA LEU A 112 17.59 14.05 20.09
C LEU A 112 16.45 14.99 20.50
N GLY A 113 15.35 15.02 19.75
CA GLY A 113 14.10 15.71 20.09
C GLY A 113 13.16 14.92 21.01
N CYS A 114 13.58 13.75 21.52
CA CYS A 114 12.83 13.03 22.56
C CYS A 114 12.99 13.73 23.93
N ASN A 115 12.51 14.97 24.01
CA ASN A 115 11.96 15.50 25.25
C ASN A 115 10.48 15.08 25.28
N ASP A 116 9.93 14.84 26.48
CA ASP A 116 8.49 14.59 26.73
C ASP A 116 7.56 15.63 26.05
N GLN A 117 8.09 16.75 25.58
CA GLN A 117 7.40 17.78 24.82
C GLN A 117 6.96 17.37 23.40
N ASP A 118 7.57 16.39 22.74
CA ASP A 118 7.13 15.96 21.38
C ASP A 118 5.87 15.06 21.42
N LEU A 119 5.63 14.39 22.55
CA LEU A 119 4.38 13.68 22.85
C LEU A 119 3.29 14.68 23.31
N ALA A 120 3.67 15.64 24.15
CA ALA A 120 2.75 16.62 24.74
C ALA A 120 2.33 17.77 23.81
N GLY A 121 3.21 18.24 22.91
CA GLY A 121 3.03 19.51 22.19
C GLY A 121 2.20 19.45 20.91
N ARG A 122 1.89 18.24 20.39
CA ARG A 122 1.21 18.08 19.07
C ARG A 122 -0.20 17.54 19.12
N TRP A 123 -0.64 17.14 20.31
CA TRP A 123 -2.01 16.73 20.59
C TRP A 123 -2.67 17.56 21.69
N SER A 124 -2.02 18.65 22.11
CA SER A 124 -2.32 19.53 23.26
C SER A 124 -3.67 20.27 23.23
N ASP A 125 -4.64 19.81 22.44
CA ASP A 125 -5.94 20.47 22.29
C ASP A 125 -7.11 19.47 22.21
N ARG A 126 -6.97 18.30 22.86
CA ARG A 126 -8.01 17.24 22.90
C ARG A 126 -8.48 16.90 24.30
N GLN A 127 -8.21 17.80 25.24
CA GLN A 127 -8.50 17.56 26.64
C GLN A 127 -10.01 17.35 26.83
N GLY A 128 -10.36 16.14 27.24
CA GLY A 128 -11.74 15.77 27.50
C GLY A 128 -12.60 15.41 26.29
N GLU A 129 -12.04 15.21 25.09
CA GLU A 129 -12.74 14.53 23.98
C GLU A 129 -13.01 13.06 24.40
N ASP A 130 -14.24 12.55 24.21
CA ASP A 130 -14.55 11.13 24.30
C ASP A 130 -14.33 10.47 22.93
N VAL A 131 -13.40 9.52 22.85
CA VAL A 131 -12.98 8.93 21.58
C VAL A 131 -13.23 7.41 21.56
N ALA A 132 -13.92 6.94 20.53
CA ALA A 132 -14.07 5.51 20.28
C ALA A 132 -12.78 4.95 19.68
N VAL A 133 -12.13 3.99 20.31
CA VAL A 133 -10.90 3.39 19.81
C VAL A 133 -11.21 1.99 19.26
N LEU A 134 -11.02 1.78 17.95
CA LEU A 134 -11.14 0.45 17.36
C LEU A 134 -9.86 -0.35 17.63
N LEU A 135 -9.91 -1.19 18.66
CA LEU A 135 -8.77 -1.95 19.17
C LEU A 135 -8.85 -3.40 18.66
N SER A 136 -7.94 -3.78 17.76
CA SER A 136 -7.97 -5.12 17.11
C SER A 136 -7.10 -6.16 17.80
N GLY A 137 -6.46 -5.83 18.93
CA GLY A 137 -5.42 -6.67 19.55
C GLY A 137 -4.04 -6.56 18.87
N GLY A 138 -3.93 -5.79 17.79
CA GLY A 138 -2.66 -5.49 17.11
C GLY A 138 -1.90 -4.34 17.76
N VAL A 139 -0.58 -4.29 17.53
CA VAL A 139 0.30 -3.26 18.12
C VAL A 139 -0.09 -1.86 17.70
N ASP A 140 -0.47 -1.67 16.45
CA ASP A 140 -0.73 -0.34 15.89
C ASP A 140 -1.95 0.32 16.52
N SER A 141 -3.03 -0.44 16.73
CA SER A 141 -4.21 0.04 17.46
C SER A 141 -3.93 0.30 18.95
N SER A 142 -3.07 -0.52 19.57
CA SER A 142 -2.69 -0.33 20.98
C SER A 142 -1.86 0.94 21.17
N VAL A 143 -0.88 1.19 20.30
CA VAL A 143 -0.08 2.42 20.32
C VAL A 143 -0.96 3.62 19.99
N ALA A 144 -1.88 3.51 19.03
CA ALA A 144 -2.83 4.59 18.74
C ALA A 144 -3.67 4.98 19.97
N MET A 145 -4.12 3.99 20.76
CA MET A 145 -4.83 4.22 22.02
C MET A 145 -3.95 4.95 23.03
N ARG A 146 -2.69 4.54 23.21
CA ARG A 146 -1.78 5.19 24.17
C ARG A 146 -1.46 6.64 23.76
N LEU A 147 -1.19 6.88 22.50
CA LEU A 147 -0.93 8.23 21.98
C LEU A 147 -2.13 9.18 22.18
N ILE A 148 -3.37 8.70 22.00
CA ILE A 148 -4.56 9.53 22.22
C ILE A 148 -4.85 9.73 23.72
N MET A 149 -4.46 8.81 24.59
CA MET A 149 -4.55 9.04 26.04
C MET A 149 -3.60 10.14 26.50
N GLU A 150 -2.37 10.16 25.96
CA GLU A 150 -1.39 11.20 26.28
C GLU A 150 -1.82 12.59 25.82
N SER A 151 -2.72 12.68 24.83
CA SER A 151 -3.33 13.95 24.44
C SER A 151 -4.39 14.48 25.40
N GLY A 152 -4.70 13.74 26.47
CA GLY A 152 -5.76 14.08 27.43
C GLY A 152 -7.17 13.72 26.96
N ALA A 153 -7.32 12.93 25.89
CA ALA A 153 -8.63 12.41 25.49
C ALA A 153 -9.02 11.20 26.35
N ARG A 154 -10.32 10.93 26.46
CA ARG A 154 -10.88 9.76 27.15
C ARG A 154 -11.17 8.65 26.15
N PRO A 155 -10.33 7.59 26.07
CA PRO A 155 -10.58 6.49 25.13
C PRO A 155 -11.67 5.54 25.64
N HIS A 156 -12.51 5.11 24.71
CA HIS A 156 -13.48 4.03 24.88
C HIS A 156 -13.14 2.93 23.88
N PRO A 157 -12.43 1.88 24.31
CA PRO A 157 -11.98 0.81 23.42
C PRO A 157 -13.11 -0.12 23.00
N PHE A 158 -13.20 -0.40 21.70
CA PHE A 158 -14.14 -1.31 21.09
C PHE A 158 -13.43 -2.39 20.27
N TYR A 159 -13.80 -3.65 20.49
CA TYR A 159 -13.43 -4.78 19.65
C TYR A 159 -14.61 -5.14 18.73
N ILE A 160 -14.45 -4.98 17.42
CA ILE A 160 -15.49 -5.33 16.45
C ILE A 160 -15.44 -6.84 16.16
N LYS A 161 -16.42 -7.60 16.67
CA LYS A 161 -16.53 -9.04 16.39
C LYS A 161 -17.22 -9.25 15.04
N ILE A 162 -16.47 -9.73 14.05
CA ILE A 162 -16.94 -9.96 12.66
C ILE A 162 -16.98 -11.43 12.25
N TRP A 163 -16.39 -12.31 13.06
CA TRP A 163 -16.30 -13.74 12.74
C TRP A 163 -17.63 -14.45 12.97
N LEU A 164 -18.03 -15.30 12.02
CA LEU A 164 -19.30 -16.01 12.02
C LEU A 164 -19.09 -17.38 12.70
N ASP A 165 -19.57 -17.49 13.94
CA ASP A 165 -19.40 -18.67 14.79
C ASP A 165 -20.03 -19.95 14.18
N ASP A 166 -21.02 -19.84 13.27
CA ASP A 166 -21.83 -21.00 12.86
C ASP A 166 -21.41 -21.68 11.53
N GLU A 167 -20.78 -20.98 10.59
CA GLU A 167 -20.47 -21.55 9.25
C GLU A 167 -19.02 -22.03 9.08
N MET A 168 -18.08 -21.47 9.86
CA MET A 168 -16.65 -21.66 9.64
C MET A 168 -15.91 -22.20 10.88
N ALA A 169 -16.61 -22.48 11.98
CA ALA A 169 -16.02 -23.03 13.20
C ALA A 169 -15.37 -24.40 13.02
N HIS A 170 -15.73 -25.13 11.96
CA HIS A 170 -15.11 -26.41 11.63
C HIS A 170 -13.78 -26.27 10.85
N MET A 171 -13.39 -25.06 10.42
CA MET A 171 -12.26 -24.85 9.50
C MET A 171 -10.98 -24.27 10.14
N GLY A 172 -10.91 -24.11 11.46
CA GLY A 172 -9.67 -23.75 12.15
C GLY A 172 -9.85 -23.25 13.59
N GLU A 173 -8.72 -23.05 14.29
CA GLU A 173 -8.67 -22.36 15.58
C GLU A 173 -9.25 -20.94 15.45
N CYS A 174 -10.12 -20.55 16.39
CA CYS A 174 -10.77 -19.23 16.46
C CYS A 174 -9.72 -18.11 16.56
N PRO A 175 -9.42 -17.35 15.49
CA PRO A 175 -8.33 -16.37 15.51
C PRO A 175 -8.63 -15.17 16.42
N TRP A 176 -9.92 -14.96 16.72
CA TRP A 176 -10.40 -13.80 17.47
C TRP A 176 -10.15 -13.90 18.97
N GLU A 177 -10.01 -15.10 19.53
CA GLU A 177 -9.79 -15.29 20.98
C GLU A 177 -8.47 -14.64 21.42
N GLU A 178 -7.39 -14.95 20.69
CA GLU A 178 -6.06 -14.35 20.91
C GLU A 178 -6.11 -12.81 20.71
N ASP A 179 -6.83 -12.32 19.70
CA ASP A 179 -6.99 -10.89 19.48
C ASP A 179 -7.69 -10.19 20.65
N ILE A 180 -8.76 -10.77 21.17
CA ILE A 180 -9.51 -10.24 22.31
C ILE A 180 -8.67 -10.30 23.59
N GLU A 181 -7.88 -11.36 23.79
CA GLU A 181 -6.98 -11.48 24.94
C GLU A 181 -5.94 -10.35 24.95
N TYR A 182 -5.29 -10.09 23.81
CA TYR A 182 -4.35 -8.98 23.69
C TYR A 182 -5.02 -7.62 23.87
N ALA A 183 -6.18 -7.39 23.24
CA ALA A 183 -6.93 -6.16 23.40
C ALA A 183 -7.32 -5.94 24.87
N SER A 184 -7.76 -6.99 25.56
CA SER A 184 -8.13 -6.97 26.97
C SER A 184 -6.94 -6.68 27.87
N ALA A 185 -5.78 -7.30 27.61
CA ALA A 185 -4.55 -7.06 28.36
C ALA A 185 -4.09 -5.59 28.23
N VAL A 186 -4.12 -5.05 27.01
CA VAL A 186 -3.79 -3.63 26.74
C VAL A 186 -4.76 -2.69 27.46
N CYS A 187 -6.06 -3.01 27.46
CA CYS A 187 -7.07 -2.22 28.17
C CYS A 187 -6.88 -2.26 29.70
N ARG A 188 -6.60 -3.44 30.26
CA ARG A 188 -6.30 -3.61 31.70
C ARG A 188 -5.10 -2.79 32.13
N GLN A 189 -4.02 -2.83 31.35
CA GLN A 189 -2.82 -2.03 31.62
C GLN A 189 -3.12 -0.52 31.57
N ALA A 190 -3.96 -0.09 30.63
CA ALA A 190 -4.36 1.30 30.47
C ALA A 190 -5.45 1.76 31.45
N GLY A 191 -6.01 0.87 32.28
CA GLY A 191 -7.07 1.21 33.23
C GLY A 191 -8.43 1.52 32.58
N VAL A 192 -8.68 0.98 31.38
CA VAL A 192 -9.92 1.22 30.62
C VAL A 192 -10.65 -0.09 30.31
N LYS A 193 -11.97 -0.02 30.07
CA LYS A 193 -12.79 -1.21 29.80
C LYS A 193 -12.91 -1.46 28.30
N LEU A 194 -12.55 -2.65 27.85
CA LEU A 194 -12.83 -3.11 26.49
C LEU A 194 -14.32 -3.44 26.34
N GLN A 195 -14.92 -3.01 25.23
CA GLN A 195 -16.28 -3.40 24.84
C GLN A 195 -16.23 -4.23 23.57
N ASP A 196 -16.67 -5.48 23.63
CA ASP A 196 -16.91 -6.30 22.45
C ASP A 196 -18.24 -5.90 21.80
N VAL A 197 -18.23 -5.71 20.49
CA VAL A 197 -19.41 -5.27 19.74
C VAL A 197 -19.68 -6.20 18.57
N PRO A 198 -20.84 -6.90 18.54
CA PRO A 198 -21.15 -7.84 17.47
C PRO A 198 -21.51 -7.09 16.19
N PHE A 199 -20.79 -7.38 15.10
CA PHE A 199 -21.02 -6.84 13.75
C PHE A 199 -21.05 -7.92 12.67
N GLN A 200 -21.10 -9.20 13.06
CA GLN A 200 -21.09 -10.36 12.15
C GLN A 200 -22.10 -10.24 11.01
N ARG A 201 -23.37 -9.94 11.34
CA ARG A 201 -24.43 -9.80 10.32
C ARG A 201 -24.14 -8.66 9.35
N ALA A 202 -23.79 -7.48 9.86
CA ALA A 202 -23.43 -6.35 9.02
C ALA A 202 -22.19 -6.67 8.15
N TYR A 203 -21.21 -7.40 8.69
CA TYR A 203 -20.03 -7.83 7.98
C TYR A 203 -20.37 -8.78 6.83
N TRP A 204 -21.25 -9.75 7.11
CA TRP A 204 -21.73 -10.69 6.11
C TRP A 204 -22.46 -9.98 4.97
N ASP A 205 -23.43 -9.14 5.32
CA ASP A 205 -24.27 -8.43 4.36
C ASP A 205 -23.44 -7.46 3.49
N GLU A 206 -22.52 -6.73 4.10
CA GLU A 206 -21.84 -5.61 3.44
C GLU A 206 -20.46 -5.95 2.85
N VAL A 207 -19.77 -6.99 3.33
CA VAL A 207 -18.40 -7.32 2.93
C VAL A 207 -18.31 -8.71 2.32
N VAL A 208 -18.80 -9.75 3.01
CA VAL A 208 -18.71 -11.14 2.52
C VAL A 208 -19.57 -11.32 1.28
N SER A 209 -20.84 -10.92 1.34
CA SER A 209 -21.78 -11.02 0.21
C SER A 209 -21.27 -10.27 -1.02
N TYR A 210 -20.74 -9.06 -0.83
CA TYR A 210 -20.04 -8.31 -1.90
C TYR A 210 -18.87 -9.10 -2.48
N THR A 211 -17.99 -9.63 -1.64
CA THR A 211 -16.79 -10.37 -2.07
C THR A 211 -17.16 -11.59 -2.90
N VAL A 212 -18.12 -12.39 -2.43
CA VAL A 212 -18.61 -13.60 -3.12
C VAL A 212 -19.27 -13.24 -4.45
N GLU A 213 -20.09 -12.19 -4.48
CA GLU A 213 -20.79 -11.76 -5.70
C GLU A 213 -19.83 -11.20 -6.77
N GLU A 214 -18.84 -10.41 -6.37
CA GLU A 214 -17.81 -9.93 -7.30
C GLU A 214 -16.96 -11.08 -7.86
N ALA A 215 -16.56 -12.04 -7.01
CA ALA A 215 -15.85 -13.23 -7.45
C ALA A 215 -16.69 -14.08 -8.41
N ARG A 216 -17.99 -14.26 -8.13
CA ARG A 216 -18.96 -14.94 -9.01
C ARG A 216 -19.05 -14.27 -10.38
N ARG A 217 -18.89 -12.94 -10.45
CA ARG A 217 -18.86 -12.16 -11.70
C ARG A 217 -17.51 -12.17 -12.40
N GLY A 218 -16.54 -12.95 -11.93
CA GLY A 218 -15.19 -13.01 -12.49
C GLY A 218 -14.33 -11.80 -12.12
N ARG A 219 -14.76 -10.95 -11.19
CA ARG A 219 -13.99 -9.78 -10.73
C ARG A 219 -13.14 -10.14 -9.51
N THR A 220 -12.15 -9.30 -9.23
CA THR A 220 -11.23 -9.47 -8.10
C THR A 220 -11.56 -8.42 -7.03
N PRO A 221 -12.40 -8.74 -6.04
CA PRO A 221 -12.86 -7.77 -5.04
C PRO A 221 -11.73 -7.32 -4.08
N ASN A 222 -11.98 -6.20 -3.40
CA ASN A 222 -11.16 -5.74 -2.28
C ASN A 222 -12.00 -5.63 -0.99
N PRO A 223 -12.05 -6.69 -0.16
CA PRO A 223 -12.88 -6.71 1.05
C PRO A 223 -12.42 -5.69 2.11
N ASP A 224 -11.14 -5.35 2.15
CA ASP A 224 -10.61 -4.43 3.18
C ASP A 224 -11.07 -2.98 2.96
N ILE A 225 -11.16 -2.52 1.71
CA ILE A 225 -11.78 -1.22 1.37
C ILE A 225 -13.25 -1.19 1.81
N MET A 226 -13.99 -2.28 1.60
CA MET A 226 -15.38 -2.40 2.03
C MET A 226 -15.50 -2.46 3.55
N CYS A 227 -14.62 -3.19 4.24
CA CYS A 227 -14.58 -3.24 5.70
C CYS A 227 -14.39 -1.84 6.31
N ASN A 228 -13.46 -1.03 5.78
CA ASN A 228 -13.27 0.33 6.27
C ASN A 228 -14.50 1.21 6.00
N SER A 229 -14.97 1.25 4.75
CA SER A 229 -16.07 2.15 4.35
C SER A 229 -17.44 1.75 4.89
N ARG A 230 -17.74 0.46 5.01
CA ARG A 230 -19.08 -0.03 5.37
C ARG A 230 -19.17 -0.51 6.82
N ILE A 231 -18.07 -1.01 7.41
CA ILE A 231 -18.08 -1.55 8.78
C ILE A 231 -17.49 -0.55 9.76
N LYS A 232 -16.18 -0.26 9.69
CA LYS A 232 -15.48 0.58 10.68
C LYS A 232 -16.02 2.01 10.72
N PHE A 233 -16.20 2.63 9.55
CA PHE A 233 -16.67 4.01 9.43
C PHE A 233 -18.10 4.12 8.89
N GLY A 234 -18.78 2.98 8.71
CA GLY A 234 -20.19 2.90 8.33
C GLY A 234 -21.03 2.39 9.50
N ALA A 235 -21.27 1.08 9.55
CA ALA A 235 -22.11 0.42 10.54
C ALA A 235 -21.69 0.72 11.98
N PHE A 236 -20.39 0.69 12.30
CA PHE A 236 -19.89 1.04 13.63
C PHE A 236 -20.16 2.50 13.97
N TYR A 237 -19.89 3.43 13.03
CA TYR A 237 -20.21 4.84 13.23
C TYR A 237 -21.71 5.05 13.50
N ASN A 238 -22.57 4.49 12.65
CA ASN A 238 -24.02 4.66 12.75
C ASN A 238 -24.61 4.11 14.06
N ARG A 239 -24.06 2.99 14.57
CA ARG A 239 -24.55 2.35 15.79
C ARG A 239 -23.94 2.93 17.06
N ILE A 240 -22.65 3.25 17.04
CA ILE A 240 -21.86 3.55 18.24
C ILE A 240 -21.03 4.82 18.05
N GLY A 241 -20.22 4.87 16.99
CA GLY A 241 -19.21 5.91 16.80
C GLY A 241 -19.74 7.34 16.70
N LYS A 242 -21.01 7.54 16.31
CA LYS A 242 -21.67 8.87 16.29
C LYS A 242 -21.85 9.52 17.66
N HIS A 243 -21.73 8.74 18.74
CA HIS A 243 -21.82 9.22 20.12
C HIS A 243 -20.47 9.64 20.70
N PHE A 244 -19.40 9.57 19.90
CA PHE A 244 -18.05 9.96 20.27
C PHE A 244 -17.61 11.12 19.39
N ASP A 245 -16.70 11.94 19.90
CA ASP A 245 -16.13 13.04 19.13
C ASP A 245 -15.39 12.49 17.91
N ARG A 246 -14.72 11.34 18.08
CA ARG A 246 -13.90 10.70 17.03
C ARG A 246 -13.84 9.19 17.14
N ILE A 247 -13.51 8.57 16.01
CA ILE A 247 -13.13 7.16 15.88
C ILE A 247 -11.61 7.10 15.64
N VAL A 248 -10.89 6.55 16.61
CA VAL A 248 -9.44 6.32 16.57
C VAL A 248 -9.16 4.93 16.05
N THR A 249 -8.21 4.81 15.12
CA THR A 249 -7.76 3.52 14.59
C THR A 249 -6.24 3.52 14.42
N GLY A 250 -5.64 2.33 14.36
CA GLY A 250 -4.21 2.13 14.09
C GLY A 250 -3.82 2.23 12.62
N HIS A 251 -4.56 2.95 11.77
CA HIS A 251 -4.21 3.04 10.35
C HIS A 251 -3.02 3.98 10.11
N TYR A 252 -2.14 3.59 9.20
CA TYR A 252 -1.04 4.40 8.68
C TYR A 252 -1.55 5.35 7.58
N ALA A 253 -2.25 6.40 7.99
CA ALA A 253 -2.70 7.48 7.14
C ALA A 253 -2.85 8.76 7.97
N GLN A 254 -2.90 9.92 7.34
CA GLN A 254 -3.10 11.19 8.03
C GLN A 254 -4.47 11.76 7.68
N ALA A 255 -5.16 12.30 8.68
CA ALA A 255 -6.42 13.02 8.54
C ALA A 255 -6.19 14.48 8.97
N ILE A 256 -5.97 15.38 8.01
CA ILE A 256 -5.66 16.79 8.27
C ILE A 256 -6.93 17.61 8.15
N ARG A 257 -7.24 18.42 9.16
CA ARG A 257 -8.44 19.27 9.18
C ARG A 257 -8.11 20.69 8.80
N ASP A 258 -8.91 21.28 7.92
CA ASP A 258 -8.87 22.70 7.65
C ASP A 258 -9.71 23.49 8.67
N LEU A 259 -9.63 24.82 8.59
CA LEU A 259 -10.38 25.74 9.44
C LEU A 259 -11.91 25.64 9.24
N ASN A 260 -12.37 25.08 8.13
CA ASN A 260 -13.78 24.90 7.79
C ASN A 260 -14.32 23.51 8.20
N GLY A 261 -13.50 22.72 8.90
CA GLY A 261 -13.86 21.37 9.34
C GLY A 261 -13.89 20.33 8.22
N ARG A 262 -13.38 20.64 7.02
CA ARG A 262 -13.11 19.62 6.00
C ARG A 262 -11.85 18.85 6.37
N VAL A 263 -11.84 17.58 6.03
CA VAL A 263 -10.72 16.68 6.29
C VAL A 263 -10.08 16.27 4.98
N GLU A 264 -8.76 16.33 4.92
CA GLU A 264 -7.93 15.75 3.87
C GLU A 264 -7.38 14.40 4.35
N LEU A 265 -7.50 13.37 3.51
CA LEU A 265 -6.81 12.11 3.71
C LEU A 265 -5.43 12.21 3.04
N ARG A 266 -4.35 12.04 3.79
CA ARG A 266 -2.97 12.11 3.26
C ARG A 266 -2.16 10.88 3.59
N THR A 267 -1.15 10.62 2.77
CA THR A 267 -0.25 9.48 2.90
C THR A 267 0.52 9.48 4.22
N SER A 268 0.86 8.29 4.70
CA SER A 268 1.83 8.10 5.78
C SER A 268 3.26 8.45 5.31
N PRO A 269 4.17 8.94 6.18
CA PRO A 269 5.59 9.00 5.87
C PRO A 269 6.21 7.61 5.68
N ASP A 270 5.57 6.56 6.20
CA ASP A 270 5.94 5.16 5.93
C ASP A 270 5.30 4.70 4.62
N VAL A 271 6.07 4.73 3.53
CA VAL A 271 5.59 4.33 2.20
C VAL A 271 5.21 2.86 2.11
N MET A 272 5.81 1.99 2.92
CA MET A 272 5.54 0.55 2.91
C MET A 272 4.27 0.21 3.67
N LYS A 273 3.97 0.99 4.72
CA LYS A 273 2.77 0.82 5.54
C LYS A 273 1.62 1.74 5.16
N ASP A 274 1.79 2.70 4.26
CA ASP A 274 0.74 3.65 3.85
C ASP A 274 -0.58 2.97 3.48
N GLN A 275 -1.60 3.18 4.32
CA GLN A 275 -2.91 2.55 4.23
C GLN A 275 -3.97 3.47 3.61
N THR A 276 -3.59 4.63 3.07
CA THR A 276 -4.54 5.53 2.39
C THR A 276 -5.31 4.85 1.27
N TYR A 277 -4.70 3.89 0.56
CA TYR A 277 -5.38 3.10 -0.47
C TYR A 277 -6.64 2.40 0.07
N PHE A 278 -6.56 1.80 1.26
CA PHE A 278 -7.69 1.11 1.89
C PHE A 278 -8.76 2.07 2.45
N LEU A 279 -8.44 3.37 2.52
CA LEU A 279 -9.29 4.44 3.04
C LEU A 279 -9.77 5.38 1.93
N ALA A 280 -9.34 5.19 0.68
CA ALA A 280 -9.63 6.06 -0.45
C ALA A 280 -11.13 6.06 -0.85
N HIS A 281 -11.90 5.09 -0.35
CA HIS A 281 -13.33 4.97 -0.57
C HIS A 281 -14.18 5.49 0.60
N LEU A 282 -13.61 6.36 1.44
CA LEU A 282 -14.34 7.06 2.50
C LEU A 282 -14.95 8.37 2.00
N LYS A 283 -16.17 8.66 2.44
CA LYS A 283 -16.83 9.95 2.20
C LYS A 283 -16.37 10.99 3.22
N GLN A 284 -16.56 12.28 2.90
CA GLN A 284 -16.17 13.35 3.82
C GLN A 284 -16.84 13.25 5.19
N GLU A 285 -18.11 12.84 5.23
CA GLU A 285 -18.87 12.65 6.47
C GLU A 285 -18.21 11.61 7.39
N GLN A 286 -17.65 10.55 6.80
CA GLN A 286 -16.92 9.52 7.53
C GLN A 286 -15.54 10.03 7.94
N LEU A 287 -14.82 10.69 7.04
CA LEU A 287 -13.48 11.20 7.31
C LEU A 287 -13.48 12.31 8.39
N LYS A 288 -14.58 13.05 8.53
CA LYS A 288 -14.82 14.02 9.61
C LYS A 288 -14.83 13.40 11.00
N THR A 289 -14.96 12.09 11.15
CA THR A 289 -15.02 11.45 12.47
C THR A 289 -13.72 10.72 12.79
N VAL A 290 -12.83 10.51 11.83
CA VAL A 290 -11.64 9.68 12.05
C VAL A 290 -10.47 10.40 12.71
N CYS A 291 -9.63 9.62 13.38
CA CYS A 291 -8.32 9.98 13.91
C CYS A 291 -7.33 8.82 13.71
N PHE A 292 -6.12 9.14 13.24
CA PHE A 292 -5.06 8.17 12.93
C PHE A 292 -3.75 8.54 13.65
N PRO A 293 -3.62 8.25 14.97
CA PRO A 293 -2.46 8.70 15.73
C PRO A 293 -1.12 8.16 15.24
N VAL A 294 -1.09 6.92 14.76
CA VAL A 294 0.14 6.28 14.26
C VAL A 294 0.54 6.74 12.87
N GLY A 295 -0.34 7.37 12.10
CA GLY A 295 -0.11 7.69 10.69
C GLY A 295 0.92 8.79 10.42
N ARG A 296 1.51 9.36 11.47
CA ARG A 296 2.63 10.32 11.39
C ARG A 296 4.00 9.66 11.61
N TYR A 297 4.03 8.36 11.88
CA TYR A 297 5.22 7.65 12.30
C TYR A 297 5.52 6.46 11.38
N THR A 298 6.80 6.07 11.32
CA THR A 298 7.18 4.81 10.68
C THR A 298 6.80 3.62 11.54
N LYS A 299 6.72 2.44 10.94
CA LYS A 299 6.45 1.20 11.66
C LYS A 299 7.45 0.96 12.78
N GLU A 300 8.72 1.25 12.54
CA GLU A 300 9.79 1.10 13.52
C GLU A 300 9.55 2.02 14.72
N LYS A 301 9.15 3.27 14.49
CA LYS A 301 8.84 4.20 15.57
C LYS A 301 7.60 3.77 16.36
N VAL A 302 6.58 3.25 15.69
CA VAL A 302 5.40 2.66 16.37
C VAL A 302 5.80 1.47 17.25
N ARG A 303 6.74 0.62 16.80
CA ARG A 303 7.28 -0.48 17.63
C ARG A 303 8.07 0.03 18.84
N GLN A 304 8.82 1.11 18.68
CA GLN A 304 9.50 1.76 19.82
C GLN A 304 8.50 2.32 20.84
N PHE A 305 7.40 2.94 20.40
CA PHE A 305 6.34 3.36 21.32
C PHE A 305 5.71 2.17 22.04
N ALA A 306 5.49 1.05 21.35
CA ALA A 306 4.96 -0.15 21.99
C ALA A 306 5.87 -0.68 23.10
N GLN A 307 7.19 -0.59 22.91
CA GLN A 307 8.19 -0.93 23.92
C GLN A 307 8.24 0.08 25.06
N HIS A 308 8.18 1.37 24.73
CA HIS A 308 8.18 2.45 25.72
C HIS A 308 6.98 2.37 26.66
N TYR A 309 5.79 2.06 26.13
CA TYR A 309 4.59 1.83 26.92
C TYR A 309 4.53 0.45 27.57
N ASP A 310 5.53 -0.41 27.36
CA ASP A 310 5.55 -1.81 27.81
C ASP A 310 4.24 -2.55 27.49
N LEU A 311 3.80 -2.46 26.23
CA LEU A 311 2.53 -3.06 25.83
C LEU A 311 2.61 -4.60 25.84
N PRO A 312 1.59 -5.32 26.36
CA PRO A 312 1.53 -6.78 26.36
C PRO A 312 1.70 -7.41 24.97
N ASN A 313 1.28 -6.71 23.92
CA ASN A 313 1.36 -7.17 22.55
C ASN A 313 2.58 -6.63 21.77
N GLN A 314 3.55 -5.97 22.42
CA GLN A 314 4.69 -5.30 21.76
C GLN A 314 5.47 -6.19 20.77
N ASN A 315 5.57 -7.51 21.07
CA ASN A 315 6.29 -8.50 20.26
C ASN A 315 5.40 -9.20 19.22
N ARG A 316 4.10 -8.91 19.18
CA ARG A 316 3.14 -9.56 18.29
C ARG A 316 3.44 -9.19 16.84
N ARG A 317 3.47 -10.15 15.93
CA ARG A 317 3.66 -9.90 14.50
C ARG A 317 2.45 -9.20 13.89
N ASP A 318 2.67 -8.48 12.80
CA ASP A 318 1.57 -7.86 12.05
C ASP A 318 0.72 -8.95 11.39
N SER A 319 -0.60 -8.78 11.42
CA SER A 319 -1.52 -9.62 10.69
C SER A 319 -1.23 -9.53 9.18
N GLN A 320 -1.17 -10.67 8.52
CA GLN A 320 -1.00 -10.78 7.07
C GLN A 320 -2.27 -11.40 6.48
N GLY A 321 -2.73 -10.91 5.33
CA GLY A 321 -3.94 -11.40 4.67
C GLY A 321 -5.19 -10.58 4.96
N ILE A 322 -6.34 -11.08 4.50
CA ILE A 322 -7.64 -10.41 4.61
C ILE A 322 -8.15 -10.54 6.05
N CYS A 323 -8.53 -9.41 6.67
CA CYS A 323 -8.75 -9.28 8.11
C CYS A 323 -9.69 -10.33 8.73
N PHE A 324 -10.73 -10.80 8.02
CA PHE A 324 -11.73 -11.71 8.57
C PHE A 324 -11.43 -13.20 8.38
N LEU A 325 -10.48 -13.53 7.49
CA LEU A 325 -10.17 -14.92 7.18
C LEU A 325 -9.23 -15.55 8.21
N GLY A 326 -8.53 -14.74 9.00
CA GLY A 326 -7.54 -15.22 9.95
C GLY A 326 -6.48 -16.07 9.25
N LYS A 327 -6.46 -17.39 9.56
CA LYS A 327 -5.54 -18.37 8.96
C LYS A 327 -6.07 -19.01 7.67
N LEU A 328 -7.36 -18.85 7.34
CA LEU A 328 -7.97 -19.47 6.17
C LEU A 328 -7.49 -18.81 4.87
N LYS A 329 -7.25 -19.61 3.83
CA LYS A 329 -6.88 -19.07 2.52
C LYS A 329 -8.10 -18.52 1.78
N PHE A 330 -7.87 -17.48 0.98
CA PHE A 330 -8.93 -16.87 0.18
C PHE A 330 -9.59 -17.86 -0.80
N ASP A 331 -8.81 -18.75 -1.42
CA ASP A 331 -9.33 -19.78 -2.32
C ASP A 331 -10.21 -20.80 -1.60
N GLU A 332 -9.90 -21.14 -0.35
CA GLU A 332 -10.72 -22.05 0.46
C GLU A 332 -12.06 -21.38 0.83
N PHE A 333 -12.01 -20.11 1.20
CA PHE A 333 -13.20 -19.28 1.43
C PHE A 333 -14.10 -19.21 0.18
N LEU A 334 -13.53 -18.89 -0.99
CA LEU A 334 -14.31 -18.86 -2.23
C LEU A 334 -14.85 -20.24 -2.60
N GLY A 335 -14.07 -21.31 -2.39
CA GLY A 335 -14.52 -22.69 -2.65
C GLY A 335 -15.69 -23.11 -1.78
N HIS A 336 -15.74 -22.65 -0.53
CA HIS A 336 -16.87 -22.91 0.37
C HIS A 336 -18.17 -22.23 -0.12
N HIS A 337 -18.11 -20.99 -0.59
CA HIS A 337 -19.31 -20.22 -1.00
C HIS A 337 -19.72 -20.39 -2.47
N LEU A 338 -18.77 -20.62 -3.37
CA LEU A 338 -19.01 -20.73 -4.82
C LEU A 338 -18.87 -22.16 -5.34
N GLY A 339 -18.32 -23.07 -4.54
CA GLY A 339 -18.02 -24.43 -4.96
C GLY A 339 -16.83 -24.52 -5.91
N TYR A 340 -16.66 -25.71 -6.48
CA TYR A 340 -15.66 -26.01 -7.49
C TYR A 340 -16.36 -26.36 -8.81
N ARG A 341 -16.00 -25.66 -9.89
CA ARG A 341 -16.56 -25.89 -11.21
C ARG A 341 -15.42 -26.08 -12.21
N LYS A 342 -15.25 -27.32 -12.70
CA LYS A 342 -14.21 -27.63 -13.67
C LYS A 342 -14.39 -26.81 -14.95
N GLY A 343 -13.32 -26.17 -15.39
CA GLY A 343 -13.27 -25.30 -16.58
C GLY A 343 -11.97 -25.48 -17.34
N SER A 344 -11.90 -24.98 -18.57
CA SER A 344 -10.73 -25.15 -19.45
C SER A 344 -9.70 -24.04 -19.27
N LEU A 345 -8.43 -24.41 -19.26
CA LEU A 345 -7.29 -23.49 -19.41
C LEU A 345 -6.90 -23.45 -20.88
N VAL A 346 -6.98 -22.26 -21.50
CA VAL A 346 -6.76 -22.11 -22.95
C VAL A 346 -5.62 -21.13 -23.20
N GLU A 347 -4.71 -21.46 -24.12
CA GLU A 347 -3.68 -20.54 -24.59
C GLU A 347 -4.31 -19.40 -25.38
N PHE A 348 -4.06 -18.16 -24.97
CA PHE A 348 -4.70 -16.98 -25.54
C PHE A 348 -4.32 -16.76 -27.02
N GLU A 349 -3.07 -17.01 -27.38
CA GLU A 349 -2.58 -16.76 -28.74
C GLU A 349 -3.04 -17.81 -29.75
N THR A 350 -3.23 -19.07 -29.33
CA THR A 350 -3.50 -20.19 -30.26
C THR A 350 -4.89 -20.78 -30.13
N GLY A 351 -5.62 -20.48 -29.05
CA GLY A 351 -6.89 -21.12 -28.70
C GLY A 351 -6.73 -22.58 -28.27
N LYS A 352 -5.50 -23.08 -28.08
CA LYS A 352 -5.26 -24.47 -27.68
C LYS A 352 -5.63 -24.70 -26.22
N GLU A 353 -6.43 -25.73 -25.94
CA GLU A 353 -6.65 -26.20 -24.57
C GLU A 353 -5.36 -26.79 -23.99
N LEU A 354 -4.93 -26.27 -22.86
CA LEU A 354 -3.69 -26.65 -22.16
C LEU A 354 -3.96 -27.53 -20.94
N GLY A 355 -5.19 -27.53 -20.42
CA GLY A 355 -5.59 -28.29 -19.23
C GLY A 355 -6.89 -27.78 -18.63
N TYR A 356 -7.06 -28.01 -17.33
CA TYR A 356 -8.27 -27.67 -16.60
C TYR A 356 -7.98 -26.92 -15.31
N HIS A 357 -8.96 -26.16 -14.83
CA HIS A 357 -8.96 -25.50 -13.53
C HIS A 357 -10.26 -25.80 -12.77
N ASN A 358 -10.31 -25.46 -11.47
CA ASN A 358 -11.44 -25.78 -10.59
C ASN A 358 -12.48 -24.65 -10.45
N GLY A 359 -12.43 -23.64 -11.30
CA GLY A 359 -13.32 -22.47 -11.29
C GLY A 359 -12.57 -21.19 -11.61
N PHE A 360 -13.17 -20.29 -12.39
CA PHE A 360 -12.49 -19.04 -12.81
C PHE A 360 -12.30 -18.05 -11.65
N TRP A 361 -13.09 -18.18 -10.58
CA TRP A 361 -13.04 -17.30 -9.40
C TRP A 361 -11.76 -17.47 -8.55
N PHE A 362 -10.99 -18.54 -8.77
CA PHE A 362 -9.67 -18.73 -8.16
C PHE A 362 -8.54 -18.04 -8.92
N PHE A 363 -8.85 -17.34 -10.01
CA PHE A 363 -7.87 -16.72 -10.88
C PHE A 363 -8.05 -15.20 -10.92
N THR A 364 -6.98 -14.49 -10.65
CA THR A 364 -6.86 -13.05 -10.84
C THR A 364 -6.08 -12.76 -12.11
N LEU A 365 -6.41 -11.68 -12.81
CA LEU A 365 -5.67 -11.28 -14.01
C LEU A 365 -4.24 -10.88 -13.66
N GLY A 366 -3.29 -11.31 -14.49
CA GLY A 366 -1.85 -11.18 -14.21
C GLY A 366 -1.30 -12.19 -13.21
N GLN A 367 -2.15 -13.09 -12.67
CA GLN A 367 -1.70 -14.16 -11.80
C GLN A 367 -0.76 -15.10 -12.56
N ARG A 368 0.44 -15.28 -11.99
CA ARG A 368 1.46 -16.23 -12.46
C ARG A 368 1.49 -17.52 -11.64
N ARG A 369 1.36 -17.40 -10.32
CA ARG A 369 1.42 -18.54 -9.39
C ARG A 369 0.07 -19.25 -9.32
N GLY A 370 0.08 -20.56 -9.14
CA GLY A 370 -1.17 -21.35 -9.05
C GLY A 370 -1.86 -21.64 -10.38
N VAL A 371 -1.27 -21.28 -11.53
CA VAL A 371 -1.82 -21.62 -12.86
C VAL A 371 -1.72 -23.12 -13.16
N GLY A 372 -0.74 -23.83 -12.60
CA GLY A 372 -0.66 -25.29 -12.67
C GLY A 372 -0.19 -25.87 -14.01
N LEU A 373 0.32 -25.04 -14.93
CA LEU A 373 0.80 -25.46 -16.24
C LEU A 373 2.33 -25.53 -16.33
N SER A 374 2.86 -26.52 -17.05
CA SER A 374 4.29 -26.69 -17.32
C SER A 374 4.74 -25.86 -18.54
N GLY A 375 6.06 -25.69 -18.72
CA GLY A 375 6.63 -24.95 -19.85
C GLY A 375 6.45 -23.42 -19.80
N GLY A 376 6.22 -22.87 -18.61
CA GLY A 376 5.95 -21.45 -18.36
C GLY A 376 7.18 -20.52 -18.44
N PRO A 377 7.05 -19.25 -17.96
CA PRO A 377 5.98 -18.75 -17.08
C PRO A 377 4.67 -18.48 -17.82
N TRP A 378 3.56 -18.95 -17.25
CA TRP A 378 2.20 -18.66 -17.71
C TRP A 378 1.56 -17.58 -16.84
N TYR A 379 0.73 -16.74 -17.46
CA TYR A 379 -0.01 -15.69 -16.78
C TYR A 379 -1.46 -15.69 -17.25
N VAL A 380 -2.39 -15.48 -16.32
CA VAL A 380 -3.81 -15.27 -16.64
C VAL A 380 -3.97 -13.93 -17.36
N VAL A 381 -4.58 -13.95 -18.55
CA VAL A 381 -4.78 -12.74 -19.38
C VAL A 381 -6.25 -12.42 -19.63
N ALA A 382 -7.14 -13.40 -19.52
CA ALA A 382 -8.57 -13.21 -19.71
C ALA A 382 -9.38 -14.30 -19.02
N LYS A 383 -10.65 -14.02 -18.77
CA LYS A 383 -11.62 -14.98 -18.26
C LYS A 383 -12.93 -14.88 -19.06
N ASP A 384 -13.46 -16.03 -19.45
CA ASP A 384 -14.84 -16.17 -19.91
C ASP A 384 -15.66 -16.78 -18.77
N VAL A 385 -16.44 -15.92 -18.11
CA VAL A 385 -17.30 -16.30 -16.99
C VAL A 385 -18.45 -17.20 -17.44
N SER A 386 -18.97 -16.99 -18.65
CA SER A 386 -20.12 -17.73 -19.19
C SER A 386 -19.75 -19.19 -19.48
N GLN A 387 -18.61 -19.38 -20.14
CA GLN A 387 -18.09 -20.69 -20.53
C GLN A 387 -17.20 -21.33 -19.46
N ASN A 388 -16.88 -20.60 -18.37
CA ASN A 388 -15.93 -21.03 -17.35
C ASN A 388 -14.56 -21.39 -17.96
N VAL A 389 -14.01 -20.47 -18.77
CA VAL A 389 -12.70 -20.61 -19.40
C VAL A 389 -11.74 -19.58 -18.84
N VAL A 390 -10.52 -20.00 -18.54
CA VAL A 390 -9.42 -19.11 -18.13
C VAL A 390 -8.36 -19.12 -19.24
N TYR A 391 -8.11 -17.96 -19.82
CA TYR A 391 -7.09 -17.81 -20.83
C TYR A 391 -5.75 -17.43 -20.22
N VAL A 392 -4.70 -18.08 -20.70
CA VAL A 392 -3.33 -17.90 -20.24
C VAL A 392 -2.39 -17.63 -21.38
N SER A 393 -1.31 -16.91 -21.11
CA SER A 393 -0.29 -16.58 -22.12
C SER A 393 1.11 -16.65 -21.52
N LYS A 394 2.09 -17.09 -22.33
CA LYS A 394 3.52 -16.92 -22.03
C LYS A 394 4.01 -15.53 -22.42
N ASP A 395 3.39 -14.93 -23.43
CA ASP A 395 3.68 -13.58 -23.90
C ASP A 395 2.86 -12.53 -23.14
N TYR A 396 3.00 -12.56 -21.81
CA TYR A 396 2.31 -11.60 -20.95
C TYR A 396 2.86 -10.18 -21.12
N ASN A 397 4.16 -10.05 -21.42
CA ASN A 397 4.86 -8.77 -21.54
C ASN A 397 5.04 -8.32 -23.00
N GLY A 398 4.32 -8.94 -23.95
CA GLY A 398 4.42 -8.61 -25.38
C GLY A 398 4.24 -7.11 -25.64
N VAL A 399 4.96 -6.59 -26.63
CA VAL A 399 5.01 -5.15 -26.95
C VAL A 399 3.62 -4.59 -27.30
N SER A 400 2.72 -5.43 -27.85
CA SER A 400 1.37 -5.09 -28.31
C SER A 400 0.28 -4.96 -27.24
N LYS A 401 0.60 -5.18 -25.95
CA LYS A 401 -0.36 -5.08 -24.84
C LYS A 401 0.13 -4.00 -23.86
N GLU A 402 -0.19 -2.73 -24.11
CA GLU A 402 0.39 -1.59 -23.37
C GLU A 402 0.01 -1.57 -21.88
N ARG A 403 -1.16 -2.09 -21.49
CA ARG A 403 -1.62 -2.26 -20.10
C ARG A 403 -1.45 -1.00 -19.28
N ASN A 404 -1.79 0.11 -19.90
CA ASN A 404 -1.68 1.44 -19.33
C ASN A 404 -3.04 2.15 -19.28
N ARG A 405 -4.11 1.61 -19.86
CA ARG A 405 -5.39 2.30 -19.94
C ARG A 405 -6.56 1.50 -19.37
N PHE A 406 -7.32 2.05 -18.43
CA PHE A 406 -8.51 1.39 -17.89
C PHE A 406 -9.63 2.38 -17.57
N GLU A 407 -10.87 1.92 -17.64
CA GLU A 407 -12.02 2.66 -17.11
C GLU A 407 -12.23 2.35 -15.63
N PHE A 408 -12.88 3.27 -14.93
CA PHE A 408 -13.40 3.03 -13.61
C PHE A 408 -14.83 3.50 -13.52
N ASP A 409 -15.62 2.78 -12.73
CA ASP A 409 -16.99 3.12 -12.38
C ASP A 409 -17.08 3.54 -10.91
N LYS A 410 -18.26 4.01 -10.51
CA LYS A 410 -18.59 4.35 -9.12
C LYS A 410 -17.58 5.32 -8.52
N ALA A 411 -17.25 6.36 -9.29
CA ALA A 411 -16.37 7.43 -8.87
C ALA A 411 -16.81 7.98 -7.51
N LEU A 412 -15.93 7.91 -6.51
CA LEU A 412 -16.13 8.45 -5.19
C LEU A 412 -15.00 9.43 -4.90
N TRP A 413 -15.35 10.71 -4.84
CA TRP A 413 -14.42 11.77 -4.46
C TRP A 413 -14.66 12.16 -3.00
N ILE A 414 -13.59 12.21 -2.20
CA ILE A 414 -13.66 12.58 -0.78
C ILE A 414 -14.30 13.96 -0.63
N SER A 415 -14.07 14.87 -1.57
CA SER A 415 -14.67 16.22 -1.56
C SER A 415 -16.19 16.24 -1.83
N GLY A 416 -16.80 15.12 -2.22
CA GLY A 416 -18.20 15.00 -2.64
C GLY A 416 -18.47 15.42 -4.09
N ARG A 417 -17.44 15.87 -4.81
CA ARG A 417 -17.52 16.30 -6.21
C ARG A 417 -16.22 15.96 -6.95
N TRP A 418 -16.31 15.89 -8.27
CA TRP A 418 -15.14 15.77 -9.13
C TRP A 418 -14.12 16.90 -8.86
N PRO A 419 -12.81 16.63 -8.99
CA PRO A 419 -11.76 17.64 -8.82
C PRO A 419 -11.97 18.86 -9.74
N PRO A 420 -11.53 20.06 -9.37
CA PRO A 420 -11.76 21.29 -10.17
C PRO A 420 -11.32 21.22 -11.64
N GLY A 421 -10.37 20.35 -11.99
CA GLY A 421 -9.95 20.11 -13.37
C GLY A 421 -10.71 19.01 -14.12
N LEU A 422 -11.81 18.48 -13.57
CA LEU A 422 -12.62 17.38 -14.11
C LEU A 422 -14.13 17.69 -14.01
N GLN A 423 -14.55 18.89 -14.39
CA GLN A 423 -15.93 19.36 -14.16
C GLN A 423 -16.91 18.94 -15.26
N ALA A 424 -16.43 18.67 -16.47
CA ALA A 424 -17.22 18.23 -17.61
C ALA A 424 -16.69 16.90 -18.19
N SER A 425 -17.54 16.21 -18.97
CA SER A 425 -17.12 15.06 -19.75
C SER A 425 -16.05 15.47 -20.76
N GLY A 426 -14.99 14.66 -20.87
CA GLY A 426 -13.82 14.94 -21.71
C GLY A 426 -12.72 15.75 -21.01
N ASP A 427 -13.01 16.39 -19.87
CA ASP A 427 -11.97 17.05 -19.07
C ASP A 427 -10.97 16.01 -18.57
N ASN A 428 -9.69 16.39 -18.52
CA ASN A 428 -8.62 15.54 -18.04
C ASN A 428 -7.69 16.25 -17.05
N LEU A 429 -7.10 15.47 -16.15
CA LEU A 429 -6.23 15.96 -15.09
C LEU A 429 -5.09 14.97 -14.84
N LYS A 430 -3.87 15.49 -14.69
CA LYS A 430 -2.71 14.69 -14.27
C LYS A 430 -2.78 14.41 -12.78
N LEU A 431 -2.78 13.15 -12.41
CA LEU A 431 -2.84 12.67 -11.03
C LEU A 431 -1.85 11.52 -10.83
N ARG A 432 -1.62 11.18 -9.57
CA ARG A 432 -1.00 9.93 -9.18
C ARG A 432 -2.06 8.90 -8.80
N VAL A 433 -1.84 7.65 -9.17
CA VAL A 433 -2.82 6.57 -9.02
C VAL A 433 -2.17 5.36 -8.35
N LYS A 434 -2.92 4.71 -7.47
CA LYS A 434 -2.65 3.34 -7.00
C LYS A 434 -3.77 2.42 -7.48
N THR A 435 -3.41 1.35 -8.17
CA THR A 435 -4.31 0.29 -8.67
C THR A 435 -4.39 -0.91 -7.71
N ARG A 436 -3.50 -0.92 -6.70
CA ARG A 436 -3.40 -1.88 -5.59
C ARG A 436 -2.62 -1.24 -4.44
N HIS A 437 -2.70 -1.83 -3.25
CA HIS A 437 -1.87 -1.40 -2.12
C HIS A 437 -0.38 -1.73 -2.39
N GLY A 438 0.48 -0.74 -2.15
CA GLY A 438 1.93 -0.83 -2.31
C GLY A 438 2.60 0.54 -2.15
N PRO A 439 3.95 0.58 -2.18
CA PRO A 439 4.71 1.81 -1.97
C PRO A 439 4.73 2.74 -3.17
N SER A 440 4.55 2.20 -4.38
CA SER A 440 4.67 2.95 -5.63
C SER A 440 3.35 3.60 -6.04
N PHE A 441 3.47 4.74 -6.72
CA PHE A 441 2.39 5.38 -7.45
C PHE A 441 2.67 5.29 -8.95
N HIS A 442 1.62 5.27 -9.75
CA HIS A 442 1.70 5.53 -11.18
C HIS A 442 1.31 6.97 -11.46
N ASN A 443 2.06 7.68 -12.29
CA ASN A 443 1.55 8.92 -12.88
C ASN A 443 0.51 8.55 -13.93
N ALA A 444 -0.57 9.32 -14.00
CA ALA A 444 -1.66 9.06 -14.93
C ALA A 444 -2.37 10.34 -15.37
N ILE A 445 -2.94 10.29 -16.56
CA ILE A 445 -3.98 11.22 -17.01
C ILE A 445 -5.31 10.58 -16.67
N VAL A 446 -6.15 11.29 -15.90
CA VAL A 446 -7.51 10.86 -15.57
C VAL A 446 -8.47 11.72 -16.37
N THR A 447 -9.33 11.11 -17.17
CA THR A 447 -10.34 11.79 -17.99
C THR A 447 -11.72 11.45 -17.46
N ARG A 448 -12.58 12.45 -17.25
CA ARG A 448 -13.97 12.21 -16.85
C ARG A 448 -14.79 11.79 -18.07
N LEU A 449 -15.50 10.67 -17.97
CA LEU A 449 -16.39 10.21 -19.02
C LEU A 449 -17.83 10.66 -18.76
N ASP A 450 -18.31 10.51 -17.53
CA ASP A 450 -19.62 10.98 -17.09
C ASP A 450 -19.63 11.25 -15.57
N ASP A 451 -20.79 11.22 -14.92
CA ASP A 451 -20.93 11.51 -13.49
C ASP A 451 -20.32 10.43 -12.59
N GLU A 452 -20.31 9.17 -13.03
CA GLU A 452 -19.86 8.03 -12.24
C GLU A 452 -18.63 7.33 -12.83
N ARG A 453 -18.28 7.61 -14.08
CA ARG A 453 -17.21 6.93 -14.82
C ARG A 453 -16.09 7.87 -15.25
N GLY A 454 -14.90 7.29 -15.33
CA GLY A 454 -13.72 7.94 -15.88
C GLY A 454 -12.78 6.95 -16.52
N LEU A 455 -11.80 7.50 -17.21
CA LEU A 455 -10.73 6.79 -17.89
C LEU A 455 -9.39 7.16 -17.24
N VAL A 456 -8.52 6.19 -17.06
CA VAL A 456 -7.16 6.39 -16.55
C VAL A 456 -6.17 5.91 -17.60
N GLU A 457 -5.20 6.76 -17.94
CA GLU A 457 -4.08 6.47 -18.82
C GLU A 457 -2.77 6.64 -18.04
N LEU A 458 -2.13 5.54 -17.69
CA LEU A 458 -0.88 5.47 -16.94
C LEU A 458 0.31 5.84 -17.85
N GLU A 459 1.28 6.58 -17.32
CA GLU A 459 2.54 6.85 -18.03
C GLU A 459 3.40 5.58 -18.19
N GLU A 460 3.26 4.63 -17.26
CA GLU A 460 3.98 3.36 -17.24
C GLU A 460 3.01 2.17 -17.28
N ARG A 461 3.48 1.02 -17.76
CA ARG A 461 2.68 -0.20 -17.82
C ARG A 461 2.43 -0.76 -16.42
N ASP A 462 1.20 -1.19 -16.13
CA ASP A 462 0.85 -1.94 -14.91
C ASP A 462 0.43 -3.38 -15.26
N LYS A 463 1.11 -4.34 -14.63
CA LYS A 463 0.93 -5.78 -14.88
C LYS A 463 -0.29 -6.41 -14.20
N GLY A 464 -1.13 -5.69 -13.47
CA GLY A 464 -2.19 -6.33 -12.68
C GLY A 464 -3.48 -5.53 -12.61
N LEU A 465 -3.82 -4.75 -13.63
CA LEU A 465 -5.13 -4.10 -13.73
C LEU A 465 -6.21 -5.20 -13.72
N ALA A 466 -7.01 -5.25 -12.65
CA ALA A 466 -7.99 -6.30 -12.43
C ALA A 466 -9.35 -5.67 -12.14
N ALA A 467 -10.36 -6.03 -12.93
CA ALA A 467 -11.72 -5.54 -12.72
C ALA A 467 -12.19 -5.89 -11.29
N GLY A 468 -12.89 -4.95 -10.63
CA GLY A 468 -13.33 -5.07 -9.24
C GLY A 468 -12.31 -4.64 -8.18
N GLN A 469 -11.03 -4.44 -8.54
CA GLN A 469 -10.10 -3.69 -7.70
C GLN A 469 -10.44 -2.19 -7.74
N PHE A 470 -9.77 -1.42 -6.89
CA PHE A 470 -9.98 0.02 -6.80
C PHE A 470 -8.78 0.76 -7.38
N SER A 471 -9.07 1.85 -8.07
CA SER A 471 -8.11 2.88 -8.41
C SER A 471 -8.25 4.00 -7.39
N ALA A 472 -7.20 4.27 -6.62
CA ALA A 472 -7.16 5.37 -5.67
C ALA A 472 -6.38 6.54 -6.29
N PHE A 473 -6.96 7.74 -6.23
CA PHE A 473 -6.45 8.94 -6.88
C PHE A 473 -5.79 9.88 -5.88
N TYR A 474 -4.65 10.44 -6.25
CA TYR A 474 -3.83 11.30 -5.41
C TYR A 474 -3.31 12.49 -6.21
N ASP A 475 -3.13 13.62 -5.53
CA ASP A 475 -2.29 14.68 -6.07
C ASP A 475 -0.79 14.38 -5.85
N TYR A 476 0.07 15.29 -6.35
CA TYR A 476 1.52 15.17 -6.22
C TYR A 476 2.04 15.44 -4.80
N GLU A 477 1.23 16.01 -3.91
CA GLU A 477 1.59 16.27 -2.51
C GLU A 477 1.15 15.15 -1.54
N GLY A 478 0.52 14.10 -2.06
CA GLY A 478 0.13 12.91 -1.30
C GLY A 478 -1.23 13.04 -0.64
N ARG A 479 -2.08 13.99 -1.07
CA ARG A 479 -3.50 14.00 -0.70
C ARG A 479 -4.25 12.99 -1.54
N CYS A 480 -4.97 12.08 -0.89
CA CYS A 480 -5.93 11.21 -1.54
C CYS A 480 -7.18 12.02 -1.86
N LEU A 481 -7.58 12.00 -3.13
CA LEU A 481 -8.72 12.72 -3.65
C LEU A 481 -9.99 11.85 -3.63
N GLY A 482 -9.83 10.53 -3.72
CA GLY A 482 -10.93 9.58 -3.82
C GLY A 482 -10.52 8.27 -4.46
N SER A 483 -11.51 7.51 -4.91
CA SER A 483 -11.32 6.22 -5.60
C SER A 483 -12.42 5.93 -6.61
N GLY A 484 -12.18 4.96 -7.48
CA GLY A 484 -13.17 4.35 -8.37
C GLY A 484 -12.94 2.84 -8.47
N THR A 485 -13.97 2.07 -8.79
CA THR A 485 -13.82 0.63 -9.03
C THR A 485 -13.37 0.42 -10.47
N ILE A 486 -12.24 -0.25 -10.66
CA ILE A 486 -11.71 -0.57 -11.99
C ILE A 486 -12.74 -1.42 -12.74
N SER A 487 -13.24 -0.88 -13.86
CA SER A 487 -14.11 -1.53 -14.81
C SER A 487 -13.29 -1.81 -16.06
N CYS A 488 -13.24 -3.06 -16.47
CA CYS A 488 -12.54 -3.42 -17.69
C CYS A 488 -13.48 -4.28 -18.50
N ASP A 489 -14.11 -3.64 -19.46
CA ASP A 489 -14.81 -4.32 -20.52
C ASP A 489 -13.86 -4.35 -21.72
N ILE A 490 -13.70 -5.54 -22.31
CA ILE A 490 -13.11 -5.67 -23.64
C ILE A 490 -14.19 -5.52 -24.70
N SER A 491 -13.85 -4.83 -25.78
CA SER A 491 -14.58 -4.97 -27.04
C SER A 491 -14.16 -6.29 -27.72
N ILE A 492 -15.12 -7.14 -28.09
CA ILE A 492 -14.88 -8.41 -28.81
C ILE A 492 -13.96 -8.22 -30.04
N LEU A 493 -13.94 -7.03 -30.62
CA LEU A 493 -13.11 -6.65 -31.76
C LEU A 493 -11.59 -6.69 -31.47
N ASP A 494 -11.18 -6.60 -30.20
CA ASP A 494 -9.77 -6.56 -29.79
C ASP A 494 -9.16 -7.96 -29.52
N LEU A 495 -9.95 -9.03 -29.68
CA LEU A 495 -9.49 -10.42 -29.47
C LEU A 495 -8.80 -11.00 -30.72
N PRO A 496 -7.84 -11.95 -30.58
CA PRO A 496 -7.33 -12.73 -31.71
C PRO A 496 -8.47 -13.41 -32.49
N ARG A 497 -8.32 -13.52 -33.81
CA ARG A 497 -9.36 -14.10 -34.70
C ARG A 497 -9.72 -15.54 -34.31
N GLU A 498 -8.75 -16.27 -33.78
CA GLU A 498 -8.89 -17.64 -33.28
C GLU A 498 -9.87 -17.68 -32.09
N ILE A 499 -9.79 -16.70 -31.18
CA ILE A 499 -10.72 -16.57 -30.05
C ILE A 499 -12.08 -16.04 -30.51
N GLN A 500 -12.11 -15.05 -31.40
CA GLN A 500 -13.37 -14.50 -31.93
C GLN A 500 -14.27 -15.58 -32.55
N ARG A 501 -13.68 -16.59 -33.20
CA ARG A 501 -14.41 -17.75 -33.77
C ARG A 501 -14.98 -18.70 -32.71
N LEU A 502 -14.35 -18.79 -31.54
CA LEU A 502 -14.81 -19.62 -30.42
C LEU A 502 -15.94 -18.94 -29.63
N THR A 503 -16.09 -17.62 -29.76
CA THR A 503 -17.00 -16.80 -28.98
C THR A 503 -18.16 -16.32 -29.86
N SER A 504 -19.13 -17.20 -30.12
CA SER A 504 -20.32 -16.87 -30.93
C SER A 504 -21.33 -15.97 -30.18
N ASP A 505 -22.27 -15.38 -30.94
CA ASP A 505 -23.15 -14.25 -30.62
C ASP A 505 -23.71 -14.23 -29.19
N SER A 506 -23.39 -13.15 -28.44
CA SER A 506 -23.83 -12.72 -27.08
C SER A 506 -22.81 -12.78 -25.93
N VAL A 507 -21.58 -13.23 -26.17
CA VAL A 507 -20.58 -13.42 -25.09
C VAL A 507 -19.77 -12.15 -24.78
N ARG A 508 -19.99 -11.53 -23.61
CA ARG A 508 -19.05 -10.55 -23.04
C ARG A 508 -17.86 -11.29 -22.42
N LEU A 509 -16.72 -11.32 -23.10
CA LEU A 509 -15.46 -11.75 -22.49
C LEU A 509 -14.92 -10.67 -21.56
N GLN A 510 -14.59 -11.03 -20.33
CA GLN A 510 -13.72 -10.25 -19.46
C GLN A 510 -12.27 -10.59 -19.82
N ALA A 511 -11.89 -10.25 -21.05
CA ALA A 511 -10.50 -10.25 -21.44
C ALA A 511 -9.93 -8.85 -21.12
N HIS A 512 -8.63 -8.73 -20.85
CA HIS A 512 -8.00 -7.44 -20.59
C HIS A 512 -6.86 -7.22 -21.58
N VAL A 513 -7.04 -6.22 -22.44
CA VAL A 513 -5.98 -5.45 -23.06
C VAL A 513 -6.31 -4.01 -22.69
N CYS A 514 -5.95 -3.68 -21.46
CA CYS A 514 -5.71 -2.29 -21.09
C CYS A 514 -4.46 -1.79 -21.80
#